data_AF-A0A9E3CI51-F1
#
_entry.id   AF-A0A9E3CI51-F1
#
_cell.length_a   1.000
_cell.length_b   1.000
_cell.length_c   1.000
_cell.angle_alpha   90.00
_cell.angle_beta   90.00
_cell.angle_gamma   90.00
#
_symmetry.space_group_name_H-M   'P 1'
#
loop_
_entity.id
_entity.type
_entity.pdbx_description
1 polymer ?
#
loop_
_entity_poly.entity_id
_entity_poly.type
_entity_poly.pdbx_seq_one_letter_code
_entity_poly.pdbx_strand_id
1 'polypeptide(L)'
;MATRSDIRNVAIIAHVDHGKTTLVDAMLWQSGAFTEHQADEGSVNERVMDSMDLEREKGITILAKNTAVRHGDLLINIIDTPGHADFGGEVERGLSMVDGVALLVDASEGPLPQTRFVLRKALAQNLPVILIINKVDRSDARIAEVVDETYELFLDLDADEHQIEFPIVYCQAKTGQASLTRPADGTSPDSPNLEPLFDVIRDTIPAPSYDETAPLQAHVTNLDASPYLGRLALCRIYNGYLKKGQTVAWCRQDSSVERVKLTELLGTDALERVSIEEAGPGEIVAIAGIPDITIGETIADPDDPRPLPVITIDEPNISMTVGINTSPLAGQSGKKLTARLVKNRLDAELVGNVSIRVLPTDRPDTWEVQGRGELQLAILVELMRREGFELTVGKPQVVTRQIDGKLYEPVERLTIDAPSDYQGVLIQLMALRKGRLEQMVDHGTGWIRMEYVVPARGLIGFRTEFLTETRGTGLLHHVHERYEPWHGELRTRPTGSLVADRSGPTTGFALANLQERGTMFVGPGTDVYEGMIVGENSRSDDMDVNPTKEKKLTNMRQSAGDMLVPLIPHKVLSLEQALEFCREDECVEVTPATVRIRKVVLDAAERFRTNKRRANATQSQ
;
A
#
# COMPACT_ATOMS: atom_id res chain seq x y z
N MET A 1 12.14 -8.81 35.77
CA MET A 1 11.55 -7.79 34.89
C MET A 1 10.25 -7.35 35.53
N ALA A 2 10.07 -6.04 35.67
CA ALA A 2 8.81 -5.45 36.07
C ALA A 2 7.86 -5.40 34.86
N THR A 3 6.56 -5.26 35.11
CA THR A 3 5.55 -5.19 34.05
C THR A 3 4.66 -3.97 34.23
N ARG A 4 4.21 -3.39 33.11
CA ARG A 4 3.23 -2.30 33.07
C ARG A 4 1.83 -2.87 32.90
N SER A 5 1.25 -3.38 33.99
CA SER A 5 -0.07 -4.01 33.96
C SER A 5 -1.19 -3.06 33.51
N ASP A 6 -0.94 -1.75 33.58
CA ASP A 6 -1.78 -0.66 33.12
C ASP A 6 -1.73 -0.40 31.61
N ILE A 7 -0.88 -1.09 30.84
CA ILE A 7 -0.76 -0.90 29.38
C ILE A 7 -0.98 -2.22 28.63
N ARG A 8 -1.70 -2.17 27.51
CA ARG A 8 -1.72 -3.21 26.47
C ARG A 8 -1.48 -2.60 25.10
N ASN A 9 -0.57 -3.18 24.32
CA ASN A 9 -0.35 -2.78 22.93
C ASN A 9 -0.87 -3.90 22.02
N VAL A 10 -1.86 -3.60 21.18
CA VAL A 10 -2.59 -4.58 20.36
C VAL A 10 -2.63 -4.13 18.91
N ALA A 11 -2.36 -5.02 17.97
CA ALA A 11 -2.63 -4.79 16.56
C ALA A 11 -3.99 -5.38 16.17
N ILE A 12 -4.79 -4.68 15.35
CA ILE A 12 -6.02 -5.25 14.78
C ILE A 12 -5.79 -5.68 13.34
N ILE A 13 -5.96 -6.97 13.07
CA ILE A 13 -5.92 -7.55 11.73
C ILE A 13 -7.36 -7.78 11.27
N ALA A 14 -7.75 -7.20 10.14
CA ALA A 14 -9.09 -7.38 9.58
C ALA A 14 -9.05 -7.32 8.06
N HIS A 15 -10.00 -8.00 7.41
CA HIS A 15 -10.27 -7.75 6.00
C HIS A 15 -10.99 -6.40 5.83
N VAL A 16 -11.00 -5.90 4.59
CA VAL A 16 -11.81 -4.74 4.19
C VAL A 16 -13.26 -4.98 4.59
N ASP A 17 -13.94 -3.97 5.11
CA ASP A 17 -15.35 -4.04 5.50
C ASP A 17 -15.71 -5.03 6.63
N HIS A 18 -14.76 -5.73 7.27
CA HIS A 18 -15.04 -6.56 8.46
C HIS A 18 -15.35 -5.73 9.73
N GLY A 19 -15.27 -4.40 9.61
CA GLY A 19 -15.72 -3.45 10.63
C GLY A 19 -14.66 -3.07 11.65
N LYS A 20 -13.37 -3.10 11.27
CA LYS A 20 -12.24 -2.66 12.11
C LYS A 20 -12.44 -1.26 12.66
N THR A 21 -12.66 -0.29 11.78
CA THR A 21 -12.89 1.11 12.15
C THR A 21 -14.12 1.25 13.04
N THR A 22 -15.22 0.57 12.70
CA THR A 22 -16.44 0.56 13.53
C THR A 22 -16.20 0.02 14.94
N LEU A 23 -15.37 -1.02 15.07
CA LEU A 23 -15.04 -1.60 16.37
C LEU A 23 -14.18 -0.63 17.20
N VAL A 24 -13.13 -0.05 16.61
CA VAL A 24 -12.28 0.93 17.28
C VAL A 24 -13.09 2.18 17.70
N ASP A 25 -13.96 2.67 16.83
CA ASP A 25 -14.85 3.79 17.13
C ASP A 25 -15.77 3.44 18.32
N ALA A 26 -16.37 2.25 18.36
CA ALA A 26 -17.20 1.80 19.47
C ALA A 26 -16.41 1.68 20.79
N MET A 27 -15.16 1.23 20.73
CA MET A 27 -14.27 1.20 21.90
C MET A 27 -13.98 2.62 22.41
N LEU A 28 -13.70 3.57 21.52
CA LEU A 28 -13.47 4.98 21.89
C LEU A 28 -14.70 5.61 22.55
N TRP A 29 -15.89 5.43 21.97
CA TRP A 29 -17.14 5.93 22.55
C TRP A 29 -17.41 5.40 23.95
N GLN A 30 -17.24 4.09 24.15
CA GLN A 30 -17.49 3.46 25.46
C GLN A 30 -16.41 3.76 26.49
N SER A 31 -15.19 4.11 26.04
CA SER A 31 -14.10 4.58 26.92
C SER A 31 -14.31 6.00 27.45
N GLY A 32 -15.31 6.73 26.96
CA GLY A 32 -15.57 8.12 27.33
C GLY A 32 -14.63 9.14 26.68
N ALA A 33 -13.92 8.75 25.62
CA ALA A 33 -12.99 9.61 24.89
C ALA A 33 -13.69 10.80 24.18
N PHE A 34 -14.96 10.66 23.85
CA PHE A 34 -15.78 11.71 23.25
C PHE A 34 -16.73 12.33 24.30
N THR A 35 -16.53 13.60 24.63
CA THR A 35 -17.45 14.37 25.49
C THR A 35 -18.74 14.69 24.72
N GLU A 36 -19.91 14.74 25.39
CA GLU A 36 -21.22 15.06 24.77
C GLU A 36 -21.21 16.30 23.84
N HIS A 37 -20.31 17.26 24.06
CA HIS A 37 -20.15 18.44 23.21
C HIS A 37 -19.58 18.19 21.80
N GLN A 38 -18.87 17.08 21.55
CA GLN A 38 -18.41 16.74 20.20
C GLN A 38 -19.51 16.03 19.37
N ALA A 39 -20.60 15.58 20.01
CA ALA A 39 -21.74 14.95 19.32
C ALA A 39 -22.68 15.95 18.62
N ASP A 40 -22.72 17.21 19.07
CA ASP A 40 -23.65 18.24 18.56
C ASP A 40 -23.15 19.01 17.33
N GLU A 41 -21.83 19.07 17.12
CA GLU A 41 -21.26 19.58 15.85
C GLU A 41 -21.20 18.40 14.88
N GLY A 42 -22.16 18.30 13.95
CA GLY A 42 -22.40 17.20 13.00
C GLY A 42 -21.25 16.78 12.06
N SER A 43 -20.07 16.55 12.62
CA SER A 43 -18.78 16.19 12.01
C SER A 43 -18.33 14.77 12.40
N VAL A 44 -19.01 14.11 13.34
CA VAL A 44 -18.61 12.80 13.92
C VAL A 44 -19.47 11.63 13.39
N ASN A 45 -20.13 11.79 12.23
CA ASN A 45 -20.87 10.69 11.58
C ASN A 45 -20.05 9.95 10.49
N GLU A 46 -18.78 10.28 10.31
CA GLU A 46 -17.90 9.58 9.38
C GLU A 46 -16.73 8.91 10.12
N ARG A 47 -16.69 7.57 10.04
CA ARG A 47 -15.58 6.65 10.33
C ARG A 47 -14.23 7.39 10.53
N VAL A 48 -13.76 7.45 11.77
CA VAL A 48 -12.71 8.40 12.16
C VAL A 48 -11.30 7.90 11.84
N MET A 49 -11.11 6.59 11.69
CA MET A 49 -9.80 5.99 11.39
C MET A 49 -9.38 6.14 9.91
N ASP A 50 -10.34 6.03 8.98
CA ASP A 50 -10.09 6.16 7.53
C ASP A 50 -10.10 7.65 7.15
N SER A 51 -9.10 8.42 7.58
CA SER A 51 -9.09 9.88 7.39
C SER A 51 -8.78 10.30 5.95
N MET A 52 -8.24 9.40 5.12
CA MET A 52 -7.94 9.67 3.71
C MET A 52 -9.03 9.09 2.79
N ASP A 53 -9.59 9.91 1.90
CA ASP A 53 -10.55 9.45 0.89
C ASP A 53 -10.02 8.28 0.06
N LEU A 54 -8.70 8.23 -0.15
CA LEU A 54 -8.03 7.15 -0.87
C LEU A 54 -8.06 5.81 -0.11
N GLU A 55 -7.91 5.83 1.23
CA GLU A 55 -8.03 4.63 2.07
C GLU A 55 -9.45 4.08 1.99
N ARG A 56 -10.46 4.97 2.03
CA ARG A 56 -11.88 4.61 1.91
C ARG A 56 -12.21 4.03 0.54
N GLU A 57 -11.71 4.63 -0.55
CA GLU A 57 -11.98 4.18 -1.91
C GLU A 57 -11.28 2.87 -2.27
N LYS A 58 -10.05 2.67 -1.77
CA LYS A 58 -9.26 1.46 -2.03
C LYS A 58 -9.53 0.36 -1.00
N GLY A 59 -10.22 0.68 0.10
CA GLY A 59 -10.52 -0.25 1.19
C GLY A 59 -9.29 -0.71 1.96
N ILE A 60 -8.20 0.07 1.98
CA ILE A 60 -6.93 -0.33 2.59
C ILE A 60 -6.47 0.72 3.61
N THR A 61 -5.93 0.27 4.74
CA THR A 61 -5.11 1.14 5.61
C THR A 61 -3.74 1.30 4.95
N ILE A 62 -3.32 2.55 4.71
CA ILE A 62 -2.06 2.85 4.00
C ILE A 62 -0.92 3.11 5.01
N LEU A 63 -1.22 3.82 6.10
CA LEU A 63 -0.26 4.13 7.18
C LEU A 63 -0.75 3.58 8.51
N ALA A 64 0.15 3.02 9.32
CA ALA A 64 -0.24 2.57 10.65
C ALA A 64 -0.52 3.77 11.56
N LYS A 65 -1.74 3.81 12.12
CA LYS A 65 -2.14 4.82 13.12
C LYS A 65 -2.19 4.18 14.50
N ASN A 66 -1.70 4.93 15.49
CA ASN A 66 -1.84 4.58 16.90
C ASN A 66 -3.08 5.27 17.47
N THR A 67 -3.95 4.48 18.08
CA THR A 67 -5.15 4.96 18.80
C THR A 67 -5.07 4.52 20.25
N ALA A 68 -5.25 5.45 21.18
CA ALA A 68 -5.19 5.18 22.61
C ALA A 68 -6.61 5.10 23.21
N VAL A 69 -7.01 3.94 23.70
CA VAL A 69 -8.31 3.73 24.36
C VAL A 69 -8.08 3.53 25.86
N ARG A 70 -8.70 4.36 26.71
CA ARG A 70 -8.56 4.27 28.16
C ARG A 70 -9.78 3.59 28.79
N HIS A 71 -9.59 2.40 29.34
CA HIS A 71 -10.64 1.64 30.04
C HIS A 71 -10.33 1.55 31.53
N GLY A 72 -10.92 2.45 32.34
CA GLY A 72 -10.56 2.59 33.75
C GLY A 72 -9.09 2.97 33.91
N ASP A 73 -8.32 2.12 34.60
CA ASP A 73 -6.88 2.30 34.80
C ASP A 73 -6.04 1.72 33.65
N LEU A 74 -6.65 1.00 32.71
CA LEU A 74 -5.97 0.35 31.60
C LEU A 74 -5.91 1.25 30.37
N LEU A 75 -4.71 1.44 29.82
CA LEU A 75 -4.46 2.07 28.53
C LEU A 75 -4.24 0.99 27.47
N ILE A 76 -5.09 0.97 26.46
CA ILE A 76 -4.98 0.06 25.32
C ILE A 76 -4.53 0.87 24.10
N ASN A 77 -3.29 0.67 23.67
CA ASN A 77 -2.78 1.21 22.42
C ASN A 77 -3.15 0.25 21.29
N ILE A 78 -3.94 0.73 20.35
CA ILE A 78 -4.37 0.00 19.18
C ILE A 78 -3.53 0.49 18.00
N ILE A 79 -2.73 -0.41 17.43
CA ILE A 79 -1.96 -0.16 16.22
C ILE A 79 -2.74 -0.69 15.03
N ASP A 80 -3.13 0.21 14.15
CA ASP A 80 -3.81 -0.18 12.92
C ASP A 80 -2.80 -0.69 11.88
N THR A 81 -2.74 -1.99 11.62
CA THR A 81 -1.83 -2.55 10.61
C THR A 81 -2.47 -2.56 9.21
N PRO A 82 -1.77 -2.15 8.15
CA PRO A 82 -2.20 -2.37 6.77
C PRO A 82 -2.51 -3.84 6.50
N GLY A 83 -3.73 -4.14 6.04
CA GLY A 83 -4.14 -5.51 5.67
C GLY A 83 -3.61 -5.96 4.30
N HIS A 84 -2.79 -5.15 3.64
CA HIS A 84 -2.47 -5.29 2.23
C HIS A 84 -0.98 -5.66 2.00
N ALA A 85 -0.73 -6.70 1.19
CA ALA A 85 0.59 -7.30 0.97
C ALA A 85 1.71 -6.32 0.55
N ASP A 86 1.40 -5.33 -0.30
CA ASP A 86 2.38 -4.32 -0.76
C ASP A 86 2.93 -3.42 0.37
N PHE A 87 2.37 -3.48 1.58
CA PHE A 87 2.83 -2.77 2.77
C PHE A 87 3.51 -3.70 3.79
N GLY A 88 4.09 -4.82 3.33
CA GLY A 88 4.71 -5.82 4.21
C GLY A 88 5.68 -5.27 5.25
N GLY A 89 6.53 -4.31 4.89
CA GLY A 89 7.43 -3.69 5.87
C GLY A 89 6.73 -2.73 6.84
N GLU A 90 5.59 -2.12 6.49
CA GLU A 90 4.77 -1.35 7.45
C GLU A 90 4.07 -2.30 8.42
N VAL A 91 3.63 -3.47 7.93
CA VAL A 91 3.07 -4.53 8.77
C VAL A 91 4.09 -5.02 9.81
N GLU A 92 5.32 -5.31 9.40
CA GLU A 92 6.37 -5.76 10.34
C GLU A 92 6.69 -4.69 11.39
N ARG A 93 6.71 -3.41 11.00
CA ARG A 93 6.87 -2.28 11.93
C ARG A 93 5.70 -2.16 12.89
N GLY A 94 4.47 -2.27 12.40
CA GLY A 94 3.26 -2.29 13.22
C GLY A 94 3.28 -3.41 14.26
N LEU A 95 3.66 -4.62 13.84
CA LEU A 95 3.74 -5.79 14.72
C LEU A 95 4.86 -5.65 15.77
N SER A 96 5.98 -4.99 15.45
CA SER A 96 7.05 -4.72 16.42
C SER A 96 6.61 -3.81 17.59
N MET A 97 5.55 -3.00 17.40
CA MET A 97 5.04 -2.09 18.42
C MET A 97 4.10 -2.75 19.43
N VAL A 98 3.60 -3.95 19.14
CA VAL A 98 2.53 -4.58 19.92
C VAL A 98 3.03 -5.78 20.70
N ASP A 99 2.18 -6.25 21.63
CA ASP A 99 2.42 -7.41 22.48
C ASP A 99 1.43 -8.55 22.16
N GLY A 100 0.46 -8.31 21.28
CA GLY A 100 -0.46 -9.31 20.75
C GLY A 100 -1.39 -8.74 19.69
N VAL A 101 -2.30 -9.59 19.20
CA VAL A 101 -3.09 -9.30 18.00
C VAL A 101 -4.56 -9.66 18.19
N ALA A 102 -5.45 -8.80 17.70
CA ALA A 102 -6.87 -9.08 17.57
C ALA A 102 -7.21 -9.36 16.09
N LEU A 103 -7.57 -10.59 15.77
CA LEU A 103 -8.02 -11.00 14.45
C LEU A 103 -9.54 -10.79 14.35
N LEU A 104 -9.96 -9.82 13.55
CA LEU A 104 -11.36 -9.49 13.32
C LEU A 104 -11.88 -10.16 12.05
N VAL A 105 -12.95 -10.94 12.19
CA VAL A 105 -13.56 -11.73 11.11
C VAL A 105 -15.06 -11.47 11.07
N ASP A 106 -15.63 -11.27 9.88
CA ASP A 106 -17.08 -11.14 9.68
C ASP A 106 -17.80 -12.49 9.84
N ALA A 107 -18.89 -12.50 10.62
CA ALA A 107 -19.67 -13.69 10.95
C ALA A 107 -20.40 -14.35 9.77
N SER A 108 -20.53 -13.65 8.63
CA SER A 108 -21.11 -14.18 7.39
C SER A 108 -20.03 -14.55 6.38
N GLU A 109 -19.01 -13.70 6.21
CA GLU A 109 -18.00 -13.93 5.16
C GLU A 109 -16.93 -14.95 5.57
N GLY A 110 -16.54 -14.97 6.84
CA GLY A 110 -15.43 -15.78 7.31
C GLY A 110 -14.05 -15.17 7.03
N PRO A 111 -12.95 -15.90 7.32
CA PRO A 111 -11.61 -15.39 7.12
C PRO A 111 -11.30 -15.22 5.63
N LEU A 112 -10.93 -14.00 5.23
CA LEU A 112 -10.64 -13.68 3.84
C LEU A 112 -9.12 -13.65 3.55
N PRO A 113 -8.72 -13.85 2.28
CA PRO A 113 -7.32 -14.03 1.91
C PRO A 113 -6.38 -12.91 2.43
N GLN A 114 -6.84 -11.67 2.47
CA GLN A 114 -6.01 -10.50 2.81
C GLN A 114 -5.46 -10.56 4.24
N THR A 115 -6.21 -11.11 5.21
CA THR A 115 -5.74 -11.21 6.60
C THR A 115 -4.66 -12.26 6.80
N ARG A 116 -4.55 -13.24 5.88
CA ARG A 116 -3.60 -14.36 5.96
C ARG A 116 -2.15 -13.88 6.04
N PHE A 117 -1.81 -12.86 5.26
CA PHE A 117 -0.44 -12.33 5.22
C PHE A 117 0.01 -11.76 6.56
N VAL A 118 -0.81 -10.85 7.12
CA VAL A 118 -0.50 -10.17 8.38
C VAL A 118 -0.52 -11.17 9.54
N LEU A 119 -1.51 -12.06 9.55
CA LEU A 119 -1.63 -13.11 10.57
C LEU A 119 -0.40 -14.04 10.57
N ARG A 120 0.06 -14.48 9.40
CA ARG A 120 1.28 -15.30 9.28
C ARG A 120 2.49 -14.61 9.90
N LYS A 121 2.65 -13.30 9.69
CA LYS A 121 3.74 -12.52 10.29
C LYS A 121 3.61 -12.41 11.81
N ALA A 122 2.39 -12.27 12.31
CA ALA A 122 2.13 -12.28 13.75
C ALA A 122 2.45 -13.64 14.40
N LEU A 123 2.03 -14.74 13.77
CA LEU A 123 2.30 -16.11 14.21
C LEU A 123 3.81 -16.41 14.21
N ALA A 124 4.54 -15.97 13.18
CA ALA A 124 5.99 -16.12 13.12
C ALA A 124 6.73 -15.37 14.25
N GLN A 125 6.12 -14.33 14.82
CA GLN A 125 6.63 -13.60 15.99
C GLN A 125 6.14 -14.17 17.33
N ASN A 126 5.36 -15.26 17.31
CA ASN A 126 4.72 -15.85 18.49
C ASN A 126 3.84 -14.87 19.27
N LEU A 127 3.19 -13.93 18.56
CA LEU A 127 2.26 -13.01 19.20
C LEU A 127 0.95 -13.74 19.54
N PRO A 128 0.43 -13.58 20.77
CA PRO A 128 -0.85 -14.15 21.16
C PRO A 128 -1.98 -13.50 20.35
N VAL A 129 -2.96 -14.32 19.96
CA VAL A 129 -4.08 -13.90 19.12
C VAL A 129 -5.39 -13.96 19.90
N ILE A 130 -6.25 -12.96 19.70
CA ILE A 130 -7.66 -12.95 20.12
C ILE A 130 -8.50 -13.01 18.85
N LEU A 131 -9.42 -13.97 18.73
CA LEU A 131 -10.36 -14.01 17.62
C LEU A 131 -11.61 -13.19 17.96
N ILE A 132 -11.95 -12.23 17.10
CA ILE A 132 -13.17 -11.43 17.22
C ILE A 132 -14.07 -11.73 16.02
N ILE A 133 -15.22 -12.35 16.27
CA ILE A 133 -16.25 -12.59 15.26
C ILE A 133 -17.24 -11.44 15.30
N ASN A 134 -17.24 -10.58 14.28
CA ASN A 134 -18.03 -9.35 14.22
C ASN A 134 -19.28 -9.50 13.33
N LYS A 135 -20.23 -8.58 13.49
CA LYS A 135 -21.51 -8.53 12.75
C LYS A 135 -22.37 -9.78 12.94
N VAL A 136 -22.37 -10.34 14.15
CA VAL A 136 -23.17 -11.52 14.50
C VAL A 136 -24.69 -11.30 14.38
N ASP A 137 -25.13 -10.05 14.29
CA ASP A 137 -26.52 -9.62 14.08
C ASP A 137 -27.03 -9.81 12.65
N ARG A 138 -26.13 -10.11 11.71
CA ARG A 138 -26.49 -10.33 10.31
C ARG A 138 -27.35 -11.57 10.15
N SER A 139 -28.46 -11.45 9.40
CA SER A 139 -29.38 -12.57 9.14
C SER A 139 -28.73 -13.73 8.38
N ASP A 140 -27.63 -13.46 7.66
CA ASP A 140 -26.82 -14.42 6.93
C ASP A 140 -25.58 -14.89 7.71
N ALA A 141 -25.51 -14.62 9.03
CA ALA A 141 -24.42 -15.10 9.86
C ALA A 141 -24.39 -16.64 9.93
N ARG A 142 -23.16 -17.19 9.98
CA ARG A 142 -22.86 -18.62 10.03
C ARG A 142 -21.71 -18.84 11.02
N ILE A 143 -21.93 -18.45 12.27
CA ILE A 143 -20.87 -18.21 13.25
C ILE A 143 -20.05 -19.48 13.52
N ALA A 144 -20.69 -20.64 13.62
CA ALA A 144 -20.01 -21.91 13.85
C ALA A 144 -19.05 -22.26 12.71
N GLU A 145 -19.51 -22.14 11.47
CA GLU A 145 -18.73 -22.43 10.27
C GLU A 145 -17.54 -21.48 10.14
N VAL A 146 -17.75 -20.18 10.40
CA VAL A 146 -16.67 -19.17 10.36
C VAL A 146 -15.57 -19.45 11.39
N VAL A 147 -15.95 -19.92 12.58
CA VAL A 147 -14.97 -20.31 13.60
C VAL A 147 -14.15 -21.51 13.10
N ASP A 148 -14.79 -22.52 12.53
CA ASP A 148 -14.11 -23.69 11.96
C ASP A 148 -13.18 -23.29 10.80
N GLU A 149 -13.64 -22.44 9.88
CA GLU A 149 -12.81 -21.87 8.79
C GLU A 149 -11.60 -21.09 9.33
N THR A 150 -11.75 -20.42 10.47
CA THR A 150 -10.63 -19.70 11.10
C THR A 150 -9.61 -20.69 11.67
N TYR A 151 -10.04 -21.80 12.25
CA TYR A 151 -9.12 -22.85 12.68
C TYR A 151 -8.38 -23.47 11.48
N GLU A 152 -9.07 -23.74 10.38
CA GLU A 152 -8.44 -24.21 9.14
C GLU A 152 -7.40 -23.21 8.62
N LEU A 153 -7.70 -21.90 8.67
CA LEU A 153 -6.74 -20.86 8.34
C LEU A 153 -5.47 -20.94 9.20
N PHE A 154 -5.58 -21.14 10.51
CA PHE A 154 -4.40 -21.24 11.38
C PHE A 154 -3.54 -22.46 11.02
N LEU A 155 -4.18 -23.59 10.72
CA LEU A 155 -3.47 -24.80 10.26
C LEU A 155 -2.73 -24.57 8.93
N ASP A 156 -3.36 -23.89 7.97
CA ASP A 156 -2.71 -23.51 6.70
C ASP A 156 -1.53 -22.54 6.87
N LEU A 157 -1.51 -21.79 7.97
CA LEU A 157 -0.45 -20.83 8.28
C LEU A 157 0.66 -21.44 9.14
N ASP A 158 0.68 -22.77 9.28
CA ASP A 158 1.66 -23.51 10.07
C ASP A 158 1.66 -23.08 11.55
N ALA A 159 0.48 -22.76 12.11
CA ALA A 159 0.36 -22.40 13.51
C ALA A 159 0.68 -23.58 14.45
N ASP A 160 1.43 -23.31 15.51
CA ASP A 160 1.75 -24.29 16.54
C ASP A 160 0.52 -24.60 17.43
N GLU A 161 0.52 -25.73 18.14
CA GLU A 161 -0.59 -26.14 19.04
C GLU A 161 -0.98 -25.05 20.05
N HIS A 162 0.00 -24.33 20.60
CA HIS A 162 -0.22 -23.23 21.55
C HIS A 162 -0.81 -21.96 20.91
N GLN A 163 -0.72 -21.82 19.59
CA GLN A 163 -1.23 -20.66 18.85
C GLN A 163 -2.68 -20.85 18.39
N ILE A 164 -3.19 -22.09 18.44
CA ILE A 164 -4.56 -22.45 18.07
C ILE A 164 -5.51 -22.27 19.26
N GLU A 165 -5.00 -22.22 20.49
CA GLU A 165 -5.79 -21.92 21.69
C GLU A 165 -5.93 -20.40 21.89
N PHE A 166 -6.84 -19.76 21.14
CA PHE A 166 -7.16 -18.34 21.29
C PHE A 166 -8.58 -18.11 21.87
N PRO A 167 -8.80 -17.07 22.69
CA PRO A 167 -10.12 -16.68 23.12
C PRO A 167 -10.94 -16.14 21.94
N ILE A 168 -12.25 -16.44 21.94
CA ILE A 168 -13.19 -15.99 20.92
C ILE A 168 -14.16 -14.98 21.54
N VAL A 169 -14.27 -13.81 20.92
CA VAL A 169 -15.21 -12.75 21.30
C VAL A 169 -16.19 -12.52 20.16
N TYR A 170 -17.48 -12.60 20.45
CA TYR A 170 -18.57 -12.36 19.50
C TYR A 170 -19.06 -10.92 19.63
N CYS A 171 -18.96 -10.14 18.57
CA CYS A 171 -19.18 -8.70 18.59
C CYS A 171 -20.26 -8.24 17.61
N GLN A 172 -21.01 -7.23 18.03
CA GLN A 172 -21.78 -6.34 17.15
C GLN A 172 -21.21 -4.93 17.32
N ALA A 173 -20.14 -4.61 16.57
CA ALA A 173 -19.42 -3.33 16.71
C ALA A 173 -20.33 -2.11 16.54
N LYS A 174 -21.34 -2.18 15.67
CA LYS A 174 -22.26 -1.06 15.38
C LYS A 174 -23.07 -0.60 16.60
N THR A 175 -23.45 -1.54 17.46
CA THR A 175 -24.18 -1.26 18.72
C THR A 175 -23.24 -1.29 19.93
N GLY A 176 -21.97 -1.64 19.73
CA GLY A 176 -20.96 -1.74 20.76
C GLY A 176 -21.22 -2.87 21.75
N GLN A 177 -21.66 -4.04 21.28
CA GLN A 177 -21.96 -5.20 22.13
C GLN A 177 -20.96 -6.32 21.89
N ALA A 178 -20.53 -7.02 22.95
CA ALA A 178 -19.63 -8.17 22.87
C ALA A 178 -20.05 -9.30 23.81
N SER A 179 -19.70 -10.55 23.51
CA SER A 179 -19.88 -11.69 24.41
C SER A 179 -18.81 -12.75 24.20
N LEU A 180 -18.53 -13.53 25.25
CA LEU A 180 -17.72 -14.76 25.15
C LEU A 180 -18.59 -15.98 24.85
N THR A 181 -19.90 -15.86 25.02
CA THR A 181 -20.85 -16.92 24.68
C THR A 181 -21.33 -16.73 23.26
N ARG A 182 -21.23 -17.78 22.44
CA ARG A 182 -21.70 -17.74 21.05
C ARG A 182 -23.21 -17.44 20.99
N PRO A 183 -23.64 -16.32 20.39
CA PRO A 183 -25.06 -16.04 20.18
C PRO A 183 -25.63 -16.97 19.11
N ALA A 184 -26.96 -16.99 18.96
CA ALA A 184 -27.58 -17.61 17.80
C ALA A 184 -27.28 -16.78 16.54
N ASP A 185 -27.20 -17.41 15.38
CA ASP A 185 -26.97 -16.71 14.11
C ASP A 185 -28.03 -15.62 13.87
N GLY A 186 -27.57 -14.41 13.55
CA GLY A 186 -28.43 -13.24 13.34
C GLY A 186 -28.97 -12.61 14.62
N THR A 187 -28.40 -12.93 15.79
CA THR A 187 -28.77 -12.33 17.06
C THR A 187 -27.64 -11.55 17.69
N SER A 188 -28.00 -10.50 18.43
CA SER A 188 -27.05 -9.66 19.16
C SER A 188 -26.41 -10.41 20.34
N PRO A 189 -25.18 -10.04 20.73
CA PRO A 189 -24.56 -10.52 21.97
C PRO A 189 -25.42 -10.22 23.20
N ASP A 190 -25.26 -11.00 24.27
CA ASP A 190 -26.03 -10.89 25.51
C ASP A 190 -25.57 -9.75 26.42
N SER A 191 -24.33 -9.28 26.28
CA SER A 191 -23.85 -8.07 26.95
C SER A 191 -24.28 -6.79 26.23
N PRO A 192 -24.70 -5.74 26.96
CA PRO A 192 -25.06 -4.47 26.35
C PRO A 192 -23.86 -3.61 25.90
N ASN A 193 -22.62 -4.02 26.21
CA ASN A 193 -21.40 -3.24 25.97
C ASN A 193 -20.21 -4.13 25.53
N LEU A 194 -19.06 -3.49 25.26
CA LEU A 194 -17.81 -4.15 24.86
C LEU A 194 -16.96 -4.63 26.06
N GLU A 195 -17.48 -4.63 27.29
CA GLU A 195 -16.72 -5.05 28.48
C GLU A 195 -16.04 -6.42 28.32
N PRO A 196 -16.70 -7.45 27.76
CA PRO A 196 -16.05 -8.74 27.54
C PRO A 196 -14.81 -8.67 26.63
N LEU A 197 -14.79 -7.76 25.66
CA LEU A 197 -13.63 -7.54 24.80
C LEU A 197 -12.47 -6.89 25.57
N PHE A 198 -12.76 -5.87 26.38
CA PHE A 198 -11.74 -5.22 27.21
C PHE A 198 -11.12 -6.18 28.22
N ASP A 199 -11.94 -7.04 28.84
CA ASP A 199 -11.49 -8.08 29.75
C ASP A 199 -10.56 -9.08 29.06
N VAL A 200 -10.96 -9.60 27.89
CA VAL A 200 -10.13 -10.55 27.14
C VAL A 200 -8.80 -9.93 26.70
N ILE A 201 -8.80 -8.67 26.25
CA ILE A 201 -7.57 -7.95 25.90
C ILE A 201 -6.63 -7.86 27.11
N ARG A 202 -7.16 -7.47 28.28
CA ARG A 202 -6.36 -7.35 29.50
C ARG A 202 -5.75 -8.68 29.93
N ASP A 203 -6.52 -9.76 29.81
CA ASP A 203 -6.17 -11.07 30.37
C ASP A 203 -5.31 -11.92 29.42
N THR A 204 -5.45 -11.71 28.10
CA THR A 204 -4.77 -12.49 27.06
C THR A 204 -3.50 -11.81 26.53
N ILE A 205 -3.54 -10.48 26.36
CA ILE A 205 -2.40 -9.74 25.82
C ILE A 205 -1.41 -9.49 26.96
N PRO A 206 -0.12 -9.85 26.81
CA PRO A 206 0.89 -9.57 27.81
C PRO A 206 1.06 -8.08 28.08
N ALA A 207 1.29 -7.74 29.35
CA ALA A 207 1.74 -6.41 29.72
C ALA A 207 3.19 -6.19 29.24
N PRO A 208 3.54 -4.98 28.76
CA PRO A 208 4.92 -4.65 28.43
C PRO A 208 5.85 -4.90 29.63
N SER A 209 6.96 -5.59 29.39
CA SER A 209 7.95 -5.91 30.41
C SER A 209 9.19 -5.02 30.26
N TYR A 210 9.80 -4.65 31.38
CA TYR A 210 10.97 -3.78 31.41
C TYR A 210 11.92 -4.13 32.58
N ASP A 211 13.14 -3.64 32.49
CA ASP A 211 14.14 -3.71 33.56
C ASP A 211 14.27 -2.34 34.24
N GLU A 212 13.88 -2.27 35.52
CA GLU A 212 13.93 -1.05 36.33
C GLU A 212 15.35 -0.46 36.45
N THR A 213 16.38 -1.28 36.25
CA THR A 213 17.78 -0.89 36.36
C THR A 213 18.43 -0.58 35.01
N ALA A 214 17.75 -0.89 33.90
CA ALA A 214 18.28 -0.64 32.57
C ALA A 214 18.21 0.85 32.22
N PRO A 215 19.22 1.38 31.51
CA PRO A 215 19.18 2.74 31.00
C PRO A 215 18.07 2.92 29.95
N LEU A 216 17.82 4.17 29.57
CA LEU A 216 16.88 4.49 28.50
C LEU A 216 17.18 3.68 27.23
N GLN A 217 16.15 3.00 26.73
CA GLN A 217 16.12 2.34 25.43
C GLN A 217 14.73 2.52 24.82
N ALA A 218 14.65 3.30 23.75
CA ALA A 218 13.44 3.49 22.96
C ALA A 218 13.73 3.23 21.49
N HIS A 219 12.89 2.42 20.86
CA HIS A 219 13.07 2.01 19.46
C HIS A 219 12.24 2.89 18.55
N VAL A 220 12.84 3.46 17.50
CA VAL A 220 12.11 4.17 16.46
C VAL A 220 11.42 3.15 15.56
N THR A 221 10.09 3.06 15.68
CA THR A 221 9.30 2.04 14.99
C THR A 221 8.62 2.58 13.74
N ASN A 222 8.24 3.86 13.73
CA ASN A 222 7.64 4.50 12.57
C ASN A 222 8.01 5.98 12.48
N LEU A 223 7.74 6.59 11.34
CA LEU A 223 7.96 8.02 11.11
C LEU A 223 6.68 8.68 10.63
N ASP A 224 6.58 9.96 10.94
CA ASP A 224 5.48 10.81 10.50
C ASP A 224 6.01 12.23 10.24
N ALA A 225 5.19 13.09 9.68
CA ALA A 225 5.54 14.46 9.36
C ALA A 225 4.54 15.44 9.97
N SER A 226 5.07 16.53 10.55
CA SER A 226 4.31 17.67 11.00
C SER A 226 4.72 18.92 10.23
N PRO A 227 3.77 19.74 9.74
CA PRO A 227 4.08 21.01 9.11
C PRO A 227 4.87 21.98 10.00
N TYR A 228 4.75 21.83 11.33
CA TYR A 228 5.36 22.73 12.31
C TYR A 228 6.60 22.14 12.97
N LEU A 229 6.57 20.84 13.28
CA LEU A 229 7.65 20.16 14.01
C LEU A 229 8.63 19.44 13.09
N GLY A 230 8.33 19.33 11.79
CA GLY A 230 9.15 18.59 10.83
C GLY A 230 8.94 17.08 10.98
N ARG A 231 10.03 16.31 10.90
CA ARG A 231 9.99 14.84 11.06
C ARG A 231 9.65 14.48 12.52
N LEU A 232 8.66 13.61 12.67
CA LEU A 232 8.27 12.98 13.92
C LEU A 232 8.68 11.51 13.88
N ALA A 233 9.21 11.01 14.99
CA ALA A 233 9.52 9.60 15.15
C ALA A 233 8.61 8.97 16.20
N LEU A 234 7.82 7.98 15.79
CA LEU A 234 7.10 7.14 16.74
C LEU A 234 8.10 6.17 17.36
N CYS A 235 8.11 6.15 18.68
CA CYS A 235 9.03 5.37 19.48
C CYS A 235 8.27 4.52 20.47
N ARG A 236 8.67 3.24 20.57
CA ARG A 236 8.27 2.36 21.67
C ARG A 236 9.37 2.37 22.73
N ILE A 237 9.03 2.75 23.96
CA ILE A 237 9.99 2.77 25.07
C ILE A 237 10.06 1.37 25.69
N TYR A 238 11.22 0.75 25.69
CA TYR A 238 11.45 -0.55 26.32
C TYR A 238 11.95 -0.41 27.75
N ASN A 239 12.91 0.50 27.97
CA ASN A 239 13.51 0.75 29.28
C ASN A 239 13.72 2.25 29.51
N GLY A 240 13.76 2.66 30.77
CA GLY A 240 13.95 4.05 31.18
C GLY A 240 12.81 5.00 30.79
N TYR A 241 13.10 6.30 30.80
CA TYR A 241 12.11 7.36 30.61
C TYR A 241 12.60 8.41 29.61
N LEU A 242 11.68 8.90 28.78
CA LEU A 242 11.89 10.04 27.91
C LEU A 242 11.24 11.28 28.52
N LYS A 243 11.94 12.41 28.51
CA LYS A 243 11.42 13.70 28.94
C LYS A 243 11.52 14.75 27.85
N LYS A 244 10.54 15.66 27.81
CA LYS A 244 10.59 16.81 26.91
C LYS A 244 11.82 17.67 27.19
N GLY A 245 12.55 18.06 26.14
CA GLY A 245 13.77 18.85 26.27
C GLY A 245 15.03 18.07 26.67
N GLN A 246 14.93 16.76 26.93
CA GLN A 246 16.05 15.92 27.34
C GLN A 246 17.09 15.77 26.21
N THR A 247 18.37 15.69 26.59
CA THR A 247 19.44 15.27 25.67
C THR A 247 19.61 13.76 25.76
N VAL A 248 19.57 13.09 24.62
CA VAL A 248 19.60 11.62 24.50
C VAL A 248 20.72 11.20 23.55
N ALA A 249 21.17 9.95 23.64
CA ALA A 249 21.97 9.34 22.59
C ALA A 249 21.07 8.87 21.46
N TRP A 250 21.42 9.23 20.24
CA TRP A 250 20.85 8.69 19.02
C TRP A 250 21.83 7.67 18.45
N CYS A 251 21.49 6.40 18.59
CA CYS A 251 22.25 5.28 18.05
C CYS A 251 21.72 4.94 16.65
N ARG A 252 22.55 5.21 15.64
CA ARG A 252 22.23 5.00 14.23
C ARG A 252 22.50 3.58 13.76
N GLN A 253 21.95 3.25 12.60
CA GLN A 253 22.16 1.95 11.94
C GLN A 253 23.63 1.68 11.58
N ASP A 254 24.40 2.73 11.28
CA ASP A 254 25.85 2.65 10.99
C ASP A 254 26.72 2.52 12.24
N SER A 255 26.10 2.26 13.40
CA SER A 255 26.73 2.20 14.73
C SER A 255 27.30 3.52 15.24
N SER A 256 27.09 4.64 14.54
CA SER A 256 27.42 5.96 15.09
C SER A 256 26.45 6.36 16.20
N VAL A 257 26.95 7.10 17.17
CA VAL A 257 26.17 7.59 18.31
C VAL A 257 26.36 9.09 18.41
N GLU A 258 25.25 9.84 18.33
CA GLU A 258 25.24 11.29 18.43
C GLU A 258 24.39 11.76 19.61
N ARG A 259 24.78 12.86 20.26
CA ARG A 259 23.95 13.48 21.30
C ARG A 259 22.99 14.48 20.66
N VAL A 260 21.70 14.25 20.84
CA VAL A 260 20.63 15.07 20.27
C VAL A 260 19.67 15.52 21.34
N LYS A 261 18.98 16.63 21.11
CA LYS A 261 18.00 17.19 22.04
C LYS A 261 16.59 16.96 21.52
N LEU A 262 15.73 16.38 22.35
CA LEU A 262 14.31 16.21 22.05
C LEU A 262 13.60 17.55 22.23
N THR A 263 13.04 18.10 21.16
CA THR A 263 12.36 19.41 21.22
C THR A 263 10.94 19.29 21.74
N GLU A 264 10.26 18.19 21.40
CA GLU A 264 8.87 17.93 21.74
C GLU A 264 8.67 16.43 21.99
N LEU A 265 7.79 16.11 22.93
CA LEU A 265 7.37 14.75 23.28
C LEU A 265 5.84 14.72 23.24
N LEU A 266 5.30 13.83 22.42
CA LEU A 266 3.88 13.74 22.15
C LEU A 266 3.35 12.37 22.55
N GLY A 267 2.39 12.34 23.48
CA GLY A 267 1.59 11.15 23.77
C GLY A 267 0.39 11.08 22.82
N THR A 268 -0.18 9.88 22.68
CA THR A 268 -1.47 9.70 21.99
C THR A 268 -2.59 9.73 23.02
N ASP A 269 -3.59 10.59 22.79
CA ASP A 269 -4.84 10.63 23.55
C ASP A 269 -6.01 10.47 22.58
N ALA A 270 -6.76 9.38 22.70
CA ALA A 270 -7.69 8.92 21.69
C ALA A 270 -7.03 8.84 20.29
N LEU A 271 -7.30 9.83 19.45
CA LEU A 271 -6.80 9.95 18.08
C LEU A 271 -5.82 11.12 17.91
N GLU A 272 -5.72 11.99 18.91
CA GLU A 272 -4.92 13.20 18.86
C GLU A 272 -3.55 13.00 19.51
N ARG A 273 -2.59 13.81 19.08
CA ARG A 273 -1.27 13.87 19.71
C ARG A 273 -1.22 15.06 20.64
N VAL A 274 -0.96 14.80 21.91
CA VAL A 274 -0.91 15.81 22.97
C VAL A 274 0.52 15.91 23.52
N SER A 275 0.95 17.15 23.81
CA SER A 275 2.26 17.39 24.42
C SER A 275 2.28 16.82 25.85
N ILE A 276 3.30 16.04 26.16
CA ILE A 276 3.53 15.45 27.49
C ILE A 276 4.95 15.75 27.98
N GLU A 277 5.13 15.77 29.30
CA GLU A 277 6.43 16.10 29.91
C GLU A 277 7.35 14.89 30.03
N GLU A 278 6.77 13.70 30.27
CA GLU A 278 7.50 12.46 30.51
C GLU A 278 6.71 11.25 29.99
N ALA A 279 7.44 10.24 29.51
CA ALA A 279 6.91 8.95 29.09
C ALA A 279 7.82 7.81 29.55
N GLY A 280 7.22 6.68 29.91
CA GLY A 280 7.90 5.54 30.54
C GLY A 280 7.88 4.25 29.73
N PRO A 281 8.41 3.15 30.29
CA PRO A 281 8.45 1.85 29.62
C PRO A 281 7.05 1.38 29.19
N GLY A 282 6.97 0.74 28.02
CA GLY A 282 5.74 0.23 27.42
C GLY A 282 4.91 1.27 26.65
N GLU A 283 5.18 2.56 26.81
CA GLU A 283 4.45 3.62 26.12
C GLU A 283 4.96 3.82 24.68
N ILE A 284 4.03 4.22 23.81
CA ILE A 284 4.28 4.57 22.41
C ILE A 284 4.09 6.08 22.29
N VAL A 285 5.15 6.78 21.92
CA VAL A 285 5.19 8.25 21.89
C VAL A 285 5.81 8.76 20.60
N ALA A 286 5.43 9.96 20.18
CA ALA A 286 6.08 10.64 19.06
C ALA A 286 7.11 11.66 19.60
N ILE A 287 8.34 11.62 19.07
CA ILE A 287 9.39 12.58 19.40
C ILE A 287 9.69 13.48 18.21
N ALA A 288 10.10 14.72 18.50
CA ALA A 288 10.58 15.68 17.50
C ALA A 288 11.97 16.22 17.86
N GLY A 289 12.64 16.84 16.89
CA GLY A 289 13.93 17.53 17.08
C GLY A 289 15.13 16.83 16.45
N ILE A 290 14.91 15.72 15.73
CA ILE A 290 15.96 14.95 15.05
C ILE A 290 15.55 14.82 13.57
N PRO A 291 15.94 15.76 12.69
CA PRO A 291 15.47 15.79 11.30
C PRO A 291 15.82 14.55 10.47
N ASP A 292 16.99 13.96 10.76
CA ASP A 292 17.55 12.84 10.00
C ASP A 292 17.26 11.47 10.66
N ILE A 293 16.41 11.43 11.70
CA ILE A 293 16.06 10.18 12.39
C ILE A 293 15.39 9.20 11.43
N THR A 294 15.77 7.93 11.54
CA THR A 294 15.34 6.88 10.65
C THR A 294 14.79 5.69 11.45
N ILE A 295 13.93 4.88 10.81
CA ILE A 295 13.34 3.70 11.43
C ILE A 295 14.42 2.69 11.84
N GLY A 296 14.18 1.96 12.93
CA GLY A 296 15.06 0.93 13.44
C GLY A 296 16.23 1.45 14.27
N GLU A 297 16.42 2.77 14.32
CA GLU A 297 17.42 3.42 15.18
C GLU A 297 16.94 3.44 16.64
N THR A 298 17.89 3.56 17.58
CA THR A 298 17.59 3.54 19.02
C THR A 298 17.86 4.90 19.63
N ILE A 299 16.91 5.40 20.40
CA ILE A 299 17.11 6.49 21.35
C ILE A 299 17.51 5.90 22.69
N ALA A 300 18.69 6.24 23.17
CA ALA A 300 19.30 5.65 24.35
C ALA A 300 19.77 6.69 25.36
N ASP A 301 20.18 6.21 26.53
CA ASP A 301 20.86 7.05 27.52
C ASP A 301 22.18 7.62 26.96
N PRO A 302 22.46 8.93 27.13
CA PRO A 302 23.64 9.57 26.57
C PRO A 302 24.97 9.17 27.22
N ASP A 303 24.94 8.61 28.43
CA ASP A 303 26.11 8.21 29.21
C ASP A 303 26.31 6.67 29.20
N ASP A 304 25.24 5.88 28.99
CA ASP A 304 25.27 4.43 28.78
C ASP A 304 24.41 4.00 27.56
N PRO A 305 24.89 4.25 26.32
CA PRO A 305 24.13 3.95 25.11
C PRO A 305 24.13 2.44 24.82
N ARG A 306 22.96 1.81 24.99
CA ARG A 306 22.74 0.39 24.67
C ARG A 306 21.75 0.26 23.51
N PRO A 307 22.21 0.18 22.25
CA PRO A 307 21.33 0.10 21.10
C PRO A 307 20.52 -1.20 21.08
N LEU A 308 19.27 -1.11 20.61
CA LEU A 308 18.44 -2.27 20.31
C LEU A 308 18.78 -2.83 18.92
N PRO A 309 18.43 -4.10 18.62
CA PRO A 309 18.59 -4.66 17.28
C PRO A 309 17.93 -3.78 16.23
N VAL A 310 18.67 -3.48 15.16
CA VAL A 310 18.18 -2.62 14.08
C VAL A 310 17.04 -3.32 13.35
N ILE A 311 15.93 -2.61 13.17
CA ILE A 311 14.85 -3.04 12.26
C ILE A 311 15.32 -2.73 10.84
N THR A 312 15.48 -3.77 10.02
CA THR A 312 15.90 -3.61 8.63
C THR A 312 14.81 -2.90 7.83
N ILE A 313 15.17 -1.87 7.09
CA ILE A 313 14.27 -1.15 6.19
C ILE A 313 14.46 -1.76 4.79
N ASP A 314 13.41 -2.33 4.19
CA ASP A 314 13.46 -2.74 2.78
C ASP A 314 13.86 -1.55 1.89
N GLU A 315 14.84 -1.81 1.03
CA GLU A 315 15.35 -0.86 0.05
C GLU A 315 14.33 -0.65 -1.09
N PRO A 316 14.35 0.52 -1.75
CA PRO A 316 13.52 0.73 -2.94
C PRO A 316 14.03 -0.11 -4.11
N ASN A 317 13.16 -0.96 -4.67
CA ASN A 317 13.48 -1.85 -5.79
C ASN A 317 12.96 -1.32 -7.13
N ILE A 318 11.95 -0.44 -7.10
CA ILE A 318 11.29 0.11 -8.27
C ILE A 318 11.59 1.61 -8.35
N SER A 319 11.86 2.10 -9.56
CA SER A 319 11.97 3.51 -9.87
C SER A 319 11.01 3.92 -10.97
N MET A 320 10.51 5.14 -10.90
CA MET A 320 9.76 5.77 -11.98
C MET A 320 10.21 7.21 -12.16
N THR A 321 10.12 7.67 -13.39
CA THR A 321 10.48 9.04 -13.72
C THR A 321 9.26 9.94 -13.51
N VAL A 322 9.33 10.90 -12.61
CA VAL A 322 8.27 11.91 -12.41
C VAL A 322 8.75 13.25 -12.97
N GLY A 323 7.97 13.83 -13.88
CA GLY A 323 8.30 15.11 -14.51
C GLY A 323 7.10 16.06 -14.61
N ILE A 324 7.36 17.28 -15.05
CA ILE A 324 6.28 18.24 -15.33
C ILE A 324 5.44 17.80 -16.52
N ASN A 325 4.20 18.29 -16.59
CA ASN A 325 3.38 18.10 -17.79
C ASN A 325 3.83 19.03 -18.92
N THR A 326 4.36 18.45 -20.00
CA THR A 326 4.77 19.18 -21.21
C THR A 326 3.82 18.93 -22.39
N SER A 327 2.61 18.42 -22.13
CA SER A 327 1.64 18.15 -23.20
C SER A 327 1.01 19.45 -23.74
N PRO A 328 0.47 19.44 -24.98
CA PRO A 328 -0.32 20.55 -25.51
C PRO A 328 -1.59 20.87 -24.71
N LEU A 329 -2.03 19.96 -23.83
CA LEU A 329 -3.21 20.13 -22.97
C LEU A 329 -2.83 20.51 -21.54
N ALA A 330 -1.55 20.79 -21.27
CA ALA A 330 -1.08 21.17 -19.95
C ALA A 330 -1.73 22.46 -19.44
N GLY A 331 -2.10 22.48 -18.17
CA GLY A 331 -2.72 23.62 -17.48
C GLY A 331 -4.23 23.77 -17.72
N GLN A 332 -4.88 22.79 -18.35
CA GLN A 332 -6.34 22.80 -18.55
C GLN A 332 -7.12 22.28 -17.34
N SER A 333 -6.56 21.37 -16.55
CA SER A 333 -7.28 20.70 -15.45
C SER A 333 -6.70 21.02 -14.06
N GLY A 334 -5.38 21.08 -13.94
CA GLY A 334 -4.68 21.32 -12.68
C GLY A 334 -3.99 22.68 -12.62
N LYS A 335 -3.72 23.13 -11.40
CA LYS A 335 -3.14 24.46 -11.12
C LYS A 335 -1.66 24.37 -10.73
N LYS A 336 -1.17 23.18 -10.37
CA LYS A 336 0.20 22.95 -9.90
C LYS A 336 1.01 22.19 -10.97
N LEU A 337 1.67 22.94 -11.86
CA LEU A 337 2.41 22.40 -13.02
C LEU A 337 3.90 22.72 -13.02
N THR A 338 4.36 23.66 -12.21
CA THR A 338 5.77 24.11 -12.25
C THR A 338 6.69 23.08 -11.60
N ALA A 339 7.89 22.92 -12.15
CA ALA A 339 8.94 22.05 -11.61
C ALA A 339 9.19 22.26 -10.10
N ARG A 340 9.22 23.51 -9.64
CA ARG A 340 9.38 23.85 -8.22
C ARG A 340 8.28 23.26 -7.33
N LEU A 341 7.02 23.35 -7.76
CA LEU A 341 5.90 22.81 -6.98
C LEU A 341 5.97 21.28 -6.90
N VAL A 342 6.28 20.62 -8.02
CA VAL A 342 6.44 19.16 -8.07
C VAL A 342 7.57 18.72 -7.15
N LYS A 343 8.74 19.35 -7.27
CA LYS A 343 9.91 19.05 -6.42
C LYS A 343 9.62 19.28 -4.94
N ASN A 344 9.03 20.40 -4.57
CA ASN A 344 8.68 20.67 -3.17
C ASN A 344 7.74 19.61 -2.58
N ARG A 345 6.80 19.09 -3.38
CA ARG A 345 5.88 18.03 -2.93
C ARG A 345 6.57 16.68 -2.80
N LEU A 346 7.46 16.35 -3.73
CA LEU A 346 8.31 15.14 -3.64
C LEU A 346 9.23 15.22 -2.42
N ASP A 347 9.81 16.39 -2.13
CA ASP A 347 10.67 16.60 -0.96
C ASP A 347 9.88 16.53 0.36
N ALA A 348 8.64 17.02 0.37
CA ALA A 348 7.75 16.88 1.51
C ALA A 348 7.44 15.40 1.82
N GLU A 349 7.34 14.55 0.78
CA GLU A 349 7.11 13.11 0.96
C GLU A 349 8.27 12.42 1.70
N LEU A 350 9.52 12.84 1.42
CA LEU A 350 10.72 12.27 2.06
C LEU A 350 10.79 12.51 3.57
N VAL A 351 10.02 13.47 4.10
CA VAL A 351 10.01 13.77 5.53
C VAL A 351 9.38 12.61 6.31
N GLY A 352 8.24 12.09 5.86
CA GLY A 352 7.52 11.00 6.53
C GLY A 352 7.83 9.62 5.97
N ASN A 353 8.33 9.52 4.73
CA ASN A 353 8.46 8.26 4.02
C ASN A 353 9.92 7.88 3.73
N VAL A 354 10.51 7.04 4.57
CA VAL A 354 11.89 6.55 4.40
C VAL A 354 12.07 5.52 3.28
N SER A 355 10.98 4.99 2.77
CA SER A 355 11.01 4.01 1.69
C SER A 355 11.04 4.63 0.29
N ILE A 356 10.90 5.96 0.20
CA ILE A 356 10.99 6.70 -1.05
C ILE A 356 12.33 7.43 -1.13
N ARG A 357 12.93 7.43 -2.32
CA ARG A 357 14.11 8.26 -2.65
C ARG A 357 13.81 9.08 -3.89
N VAL A 358 14.25 10.33 -3.89
CA VAL A 358 14.08 11.23 -5.04
C VAL A 358 15.46 11.66 -5.51
N LEU A 359 15.85 11.23 -6.71
CA LEU A 359 17.13 11.53 -7.32
C LEU A 359 16.95 12.53 -8.47
N PRO A 360 17.89 13.48 -8.66
CA PRO A 360 17.88 14.32 -9.85
C PRO A 360 18.19 13.50 -11.09
N THR A 361 17.59 13.87 -12.23
CA THR A 361 17.96 13.33 -13.55
C THR A 361 18.81 14.34 -14.32
N ASP A 362 19.25 13.97 -15.52
CA ASP A 362 19.91 14.90 -16.46
C ASP A 362 19.02 16.09 -16.86
N ARG A 363 17.71 16.01 -16.61
CA ARG A 363 16.74 17.06 -16.90
C ARG A 363 16.29 17.74 -15.60
N PRO A 364 16.31 19.08 -15.52
CA PRO A 364 16.01 19.81 -14.29
C PRO A 364 14.53 19.80 -13.90
N ASP A 365 13.65 19.38 -14.80
CA ASP A 365 12.19 19.32 -14.64
C ASP A 365 11.67 17.88 -14.43
N THR A 366 12.59 16.95 -14.19
CA THR A 366 12.33 15.51 -14.12
C THR A 366 13.17 14.88 -13.02
N TRP A 367 12.56 14.01 -12.22
CA TRP A 367 13.18 13.32 -11.09
C TRP A 367 12.97 11.82 -11.20
N GLU A 368 13.96 11.04 -10.78
CA GLU A 368 13.79 9.61 -10.57
C GLU A 368 13.27 9.41 -9.15
N VAL A 369 12.07 8.86 -9.02
CA VAL A 369 11.43 8.55 -7.75
C VAL A 369 11.49 7.05 -7.55
N GLN A 370 12.27 6.61 -6.58
CA GLN A 370 12.44 5.22 -6.21
C GLN A 370 11.54 4.89 -5.01
N GLY A 371 10.91 3.72 -5.01
CA GLY A 371 10.05 3.23 -3.95
C GLY A 371 10.15 1.71 -3.83
N ARG A 372 9.51 1.15 -2.80
CA ARG A 372 9.53 -0.31 -2.56
C ARG A 372 8.77 -1.10 -3.60
N GLY A 373 7.69 -0.53 -4.13
CA GLY A 373 6.85 -1.20 -5.11
C GLY A 373 6.08 -0.23 -6.00
N GLU A 374 5.48 -0.78 -7.06
CA GLU A 374 4.69 -0.03 -8.02
C GLU A 374 3.48 0.66 -7.38
N LEU A 375 2.74 -0.04 -6.50
CA LEU A 375 1.55 0.51 -5.84
C LEU A 375 1.88 1.73 -4.97
N GLN A 376 2.96 1.68 -4.19
CA GLN A 376 3.37 2.80 -3.34
C GLN A 376 3.58 4.08 -4.17
N LEU A 377 4.28 3.95 -5.29
CA LEU A 377 4.56 5.07 -6.16
C LEU A 377 3.30 5.54 -6.91
N ALA A 378 2.40 4.62 -7.29
CA ALA A 378 1.09 4.95 -7.85
C ALA A 378 0.22 5.74 -6.84
N ILE A 379 0.25 5.38 -5.56
CA ILE A 379 -0.45 6.11 -4.48
C ILE A 379 0.09 7.53 -4.35
N LEU A 380 1.42 7.71 -4.33
CA LEU A 380 2.02 9.05 -4.30
C LEU A 380 1.53 9.90 -5.47
N VAL A 381 1.53 9.35 -6.68
CA VAL A 381 1.05 10.04 -7.88
C VAL A 381 -0.44 10.38 -7.79
N GLU A 382 -1.26 9.47 -7.28
CA GLU A 382 -2.70 9.68 -7.09
C GLU A 382 -2.98 10.75 -6.02
N LEU A 383 -2.22 10.81 -4.93
CA LEU A 383 -2.30 11.89 -3.95
C LEU A 383 -1.97 13.23 -4.60
N MET A 384 -0.86 13.31 -5.34
CA MET A 384 -0.49 14.53 -6.08
C MET A 384 -1.59 14.93 -7.09
N ARG A 385 -2.18 13.97 -7.78
CA ARG A 385 -3.30 14.21 -8.70
C ARG A 385 -4.49 14.86 -7.99
N ARG A 386 -4.90 14.34 -6.83
CA ARG A 386 -5.98 14.90 -6.00
C ARG A 386 -5.64 16.28 -5.43
N GLU A 387 -4.37 16.51 -5.10
CA GLU A 387 -3.85 17.80 -4.67
C GLU A 387 -3.82 18.87 -5.79
N GLY A 388 -4.23 18.52 -7.02
CA GLY A 388 -4.34 19.45 -8.14
C GLY A 388 -3.09 19.56 -9.01
N PHE A 389 -2.17 18.60 -8.92
CA PHE A 389 -0.98 18.55 -9.77
C PHE A 389 -1.27 18.03 -11.17
N GLU A 390 -0.55 18.58 -12.15
CA GLU A 390 -0.39 17.96 -13.46
C GLU A 390 1.07 17.55 -13.65
N LEU A 391 1.28 16.27 -13.93
CA LEU A 391 2.62 15.68 -14.01
C LEU A 391 2.65 14.55 -15.03
N THR A 392 3.86 14.14 -15.40
CA THR A 392 4.11 12.94 -16.20
C THR A 392 4.83 11.89 -15.38
N VAL A 393 4.46 10.63 -15.58
CA VAL A 393 5.06 9.47 -14.91
C VAL A 393 5.55 8.50 -15.97
N GLY A 394 6.84 8.17 -15.95
CA GLY A 394 7.43 7.18 -16.84
C GLY A 394 7.06 5.76 -16.43
N LYS A 395 7.38 4.80 -17.30
CA LYS A 395 7.26 3.37 -17.00
C LYS A 395 8.04 3.02 -15.71
N PRO A 396 7.46 2.25 -14.77
CA PRO A 396 8.20 1.67 -13.66
C PRO A 396 9.35 0.78 -14.15
N GLN A 397 10.54 0.94 -13.56
CA GLN A 397 11.75 0.19 -13.88
C GLN A 397 12.37 -0.35 -12.59
N VAL A 398 13.18 -1.41 -12.71
CA VAL A 398 13.95 -1.91 -11.57
C VAL A 398 15.22 -1.08 -11.36
N VAL A 399 15.57 -0.86 -10.11
CA VAL A 399 16.84 -0.22 -9.75
C VAL A 399 17.98 -1.22 -9.98
N THR A 400 18.79 -1.00 -11.02
CA THR A 400 19.92 -1.90 -11.35
C THR A 400 21.22 -1.48 -10.66
N ARG A 401 22.13 -2.43 -10.47
CA ARG A 401 23.46 -2.18 -9.89
C ARG A 401 24.57 -2.68 -10.81
N GLN A 402 25.67 -1.94 -10.86
CA GLN A 402 26.93 -2.39 -11.47
C GLN A 402 27.80 -2.99 -10.37
N ILE A 403 28.04 -4.30 -10.42
CA ILE A 403 28.91 -5.02 -9.48
C ILE A 403 29.96 -5.76 -10.31
N ASP A 404 31.23 -5.46 -10.10
CA ASP A 404 32.36 -6.05 -10.83
C ASP A 404 32.22 -5.99 -12.37
N GLY A 405 31.68 -4.88 -12.88
CA GLY A 405 31.47 -4.66 -14.32
C GLY A 405 30.32 -5.46 -14.94
N LYS A 406 29.52 -6.16 -14.14
CA LYS A 406 28.31 -6.86 -14.58
C LYS A 406 27.06 -6.12 -14.10
N LEU A 407 26.02 -6.14 -14.92
CA LEU A 407 24.71 -5.61 -14.57
C LEU A 407 23.95 -6.61 -13.69
N TYR A 408 23.52 -6.15 -12.52
CA TYR A 408 22.69 -6.87 -11.59
C TYR A 408 21.29 -6.25 -11.54
N GLU A 409 20.28 -7.09 -11.40
CA GLU A 409 18.91 -6.68 -11.11
C GLU A 409 18.44 -7.28 -9.78
N PRO A 410 17.53 -6.59 -9.06
CA PRO A 410 16.95 -7.12 -7.85
C PRO A 410 16.05 -8.31 -8.16
N VAL A 411 16.19 -9.35 -7.34
CA VAL A 411 15.27 -10.48 -7.29
C VAL A 411 14.50 -10.44 -5.99
N GLU A 412 13.26 -10.90 -6.07
CA GLU A 412 12.31 -10.88 -4.98
C GLU A 412 11.81 -12.29 -4.71
N ARG A 413 11.61 -12.58 -3.43
CA ARG A 413 10.96 -13.80 -2.98
C ARG A 413 9.46 -13.56 -3.02
N LEU A 414 8.79 -14.20 -3.97
CA LEU A 414 7.35 -14.15 -4.17
C LEU A 414 6.70 -15.38 -3.54
N THR A 415 5.81 -15.15 -2.58
CA THR A 415 4.89 -16.15 -2.05
C THR A 415 3.53 -15.95 -2.70
N ILE A 416 3.02 -17.02 -3.34
CA ILE A 416 1.66 -17.08 -3.88
C ILE A 416 0.87 -18.07 -3.04
N ASP A 417 -0.23 -17.63 -2.46
CA ASP A 417 -1.23 -18.50 -1.85
C ASP A 417 -2.49 -18.45 -2.73
N ALA A 418 -2.91 -19.57 -3.33
CA ALA A 418 -4.08 -19.60 -4.20
C ALA A 418 -4.80 -20.95 -4.12
N PRO A 419 -6.09 -21.03 -4.53
CA PRO A 419 -6.75 -22.32 -4.69
C PRO A 419 -5.99 -23.24 -5.65
N SER A 420 -5.93 -24.54 -5.33
CA SER A 420 -5.16 -25.56 -6.08
C SER A 420 -5.54 -25.62 -7.57
N ASP A 421 -6.78 -25.26 -7.91
CA ASP A 421 -7.31 -25.22 -9.28
C ASP A 421 -6.53 -24.27 -10.21
N TYR A 422 -5.92 -23.22 -9.67
CA TYR A 422 -5.17 -22.23 -10.46
C TYR A 422 -3.68 -22.56 -10.60
N GLN A 423 -3.20 -23.63 -9.97
CA GLN A 423 -1.77 -24.00 -9.93
C GLN A 423 -1.13 -24.03 -11.33
N GLY A 424 -1.77 -24.68 -12.30
CA GLY A 424 -1.21 -24.85 -13.65
C GLY A 424 -1.00 -23.52 -14.38
N VAL A 425 -1.99 -22.61 -14.30
CA VAL A 425 -1.91 -21.28 -14.92
C VAL A 425 -0.84 -20.43 -14.25
N LEU A 426 -0.76 -20.46 -12.92
CA LEU A 426 0.23 -19.71 -12.15
C LEU A 426 1.66 -20.14 -12.46
N ILE A 427 1.93 -21.44 -12.57
CA ILE A 427 3.26 -21.94 -12.97
C ILE A 427 3.63 -21.43 -14.37
N GLN A 428 2.69 -21.42 -15.31
CA GLN A 428 2.93 -20.93 -16.67
C GLN A 428 3.24 -19.43 -16.69
N LEU A 429 2.47 -18.63 -15.93
CA LEU A 429 2.70 -17.19 -15.79
C LEU A 429 4.10 -16.89 -15.21
N MET A 430 4.47 -17.61 -14.14
CA MET A 430 5.78 -17.43 -13.52
C MET A 430 6.94 -17.83 -14.43
N ALA A 431 6.76 -18.86 -15.26
CA ALA A 431 7.78 -19.27 -16.22
C ALA A 431 8.09 -18.18 -17.27
N LEU A 432 7.06 -17.48 -17.77
CA LEU A 432 7.23 -16.35 -18.69
C LEU A 432 8.00 -15.18 -18.05
N ARG A 433 7.89 -15.05 -16.73
CA ARG A 433 8.50 -13.99 -15.91
C ARG A 433 9.83 -14.41 -15.30
N LYS A 434 10.41 -15.55 -15.72
CA LYS A 434 11.68 -16.10 -15.24
C LYS A 434 11.68 -16.41 -13.73
N GLY A 435 10.51 -16.69 -13.15
CA GLY A 435 10.40 -17.16 -11.78
C GLY A 435 10.97 -18.57 -11.61
N ARG A 436 11.76 -18.76 -10.54
CA ARG A 436 12.26 -20.08 -10.12
C ARG A 436 11.45 -20.54 -8.92
N LEU A 437 10.76 -21.68 -9.04
CA LEU A 437 10.02 -22.29 -7.92
C LEU A 437 11.03 -22.88 -6.93
N GLU A 438 11.00 -22.41 -5.68
CA GLU A 438 11.86 -22.90 -4.59
C GLU A 438 11.11 -23.93 -3.73
N GLN A 439 9.85 -23.63 -3.38
CA GLN A 439 9.04 -24.48 -2.53
C GLN A 439 7.58 -24.48 -2.98
N MET A 440 6.92 -25.61 -2.79
CA MET A 440 5.48 -25.77 -3.01
C MET A 440 4.92 -26.60 -1.86
N VAL A 441 3.94 -26.06 -1.16
CA VAL A 441 3.29 -26.70 -0.01
C VAL A 441 1.79 -26.77 -0.27
N ASP A 442 1.22 -27.95 -0.05
CA ASP A 442 -0.21 -28.22 -0.12
C ASP A 442 -0.60 -28.96 1.16
N HIS A 443 -1.47 -28.35 1.97
CA HIS A 443 -1.93 -28.91 3.24
C HIS A 443 -3.18 -29.80 3.08
N GLY A 444 -3.66 -30.01 1.84
CA GLY A 444 -4.86 -30.79 1.56
C GLY A 444 -6.17 -30.05 1.86
N THR A 445 -6.11 -28.76 2.17
CA THR A 445 -7.23 -27.85 2.46
C THR A 445 -7.79 -27.18 1.21
N GLY A 446 -7.28 -27.54 0.02
CA GLY A 446 -7.67 -26.95 -1.27
C GLY A 446 -6.90 -25.69 -1.66
N TRP A 447 -5.98 -25.25 -0.81
CA TRP A 447 -5.05 -24.14 -1.07
C TRP A 447 -3.64 -24.67 -1.30
N ILE A 448 -2.93 -24.02 -2.23
CA ILE A 448 -1.53 -24.27 -2.50
C ILE A 448 -0.72 -23.01 -2.24
N ARG A 449 0.39 -23.17 -1.52
CA ARG A 449 1.42 -22.15 -1.34
C ARG A 449 2.58 -22.45 -2.27
N MET A 450 3.00 -21.47 -3.04
CA MET A 450 4.17 -21.54 -3.91
C MET A 450 5.13 -20.40 -3.61
N GLU A 451 6.39 -20.74 -3.34
CA GLU A 451 7.46 -19.77 -3.19
C GLU A 451 8.33 -19.74 -4.44
N TYR A 452 8.49 -18.56 -5.01
CA TYR A 452 9.35 -18.29 -6.15
C TYR A 452 10.43 -17.28 -5.79
N VAL A 453 11.59 -17.39 -6.45
CA VAL A 453 12.53 -16.28 -6.61
C VAL A 453 12.38 -15.74 -8.02
N VAL A 454 12.08 -14.45 -8.16
CA VAL A 454 11.67 -13.83 -9.42
C VAL A 454 12.41 -12.51 -9.60
N PRO A 455 12.93 -12.17 -10.79
CA PRO A 455 13.41 -10.83 -11.06
C PRO A 455 12.28 -9.81 -10.82
N ALA A 456 12.53 -8.74 -10.06
CA ALA A 456 11.50 -7.75 -9.74
C ALA A 456 10.85 -7.14 -11.01
N ARG A 457 11.61 -7.08 -12.10
CA ARG A 457 11.14 -6.63 -13.42
C ARG A 457 10.05 -7.54 -14.00
N GLY A 458 10.10 -8.82 -13.66
CA GLY A 458 9.08 -9.80 -13.98
C GLY A 458 7.81 -9.63 -13.16
N LEU A 459 7.82 -8.88 -12.06
CA LEU A 459 6.63 -8.63 -11.21
C LEU A 459 5.89 -7.34 -11.56
N ILE A 460 6.49 -6.45 -12.35
CA ILE A 460 5.82 -5.23 -12.85
C ILE A 460 4.57 -5.62 -13.64
N GLY A 461 3.41 -5.06 -13.25
CA GLY A 461 2.11 -5.41 -13.81
C GLY A 461 1.60 -6.83 -13.51
N PHE A 462 2.38 -7.69 -12.85
CA PHE A 462 1.97 -9.08 -12.60
C PHE A 462 0.69 -9.17 -11.79
N ARG A 463 0.49 -8.22 -10.85
CA ARG A 463 -0.63 -8.22 -9.93
C ARG A 463 -2.00 -8.17 -10.62
N THR A 464 -2.16 -7.34 -11.64
CA THR A 464 -3.42 -7.21 -12.39
C THR A 464 -3.76 -8.50 -13.14
N GLU A 465 -2.76 -9.08 -13.82
CA GLU A 465 -2.89 -10.35 -14.53
C GLU A 465 -3.19 -11.49 -13.55
N PHE A 466 -2.46 -11.56 -12.44
CA PHE A 466 -2.64 -12.55 -11.38
C PHE A 466 -4.05 -12.53 -10.78
N LEU A 467 -4.57 -11.34 -10.44
CA LEU A 467 -5.93 -11.19 -9.93
C LEU A 467 -6.98 -11.58 -10.97
N THR A 468 -6.71 -11.32 -12.25
CA THR A 468 -7.62 -11.74 -13.35
C THR A 468 -7.67 -13.25 -13.48
N GLU A 469 -6.51 -13.92 -13.52
CA GLU A 469 -6.42 -15.38 -13.70
C GLU A 469 -6.93 -16.15 -12.49
N THR A 470 -6.68 -15.65 -11.28
CA THR A 470 -7.18 -16.27 -10.02
C THR A 470 -8.59 -15.81 -9.66
N ARG A 471 -9.24 -15.00 -10.52
CA ARG A 471 -10.57 -14.41 -10.26
C ARG A 471 -10.64 -13.66 -8.92
N GLY A 472 -9.54 -13.05 -8.51
CA GLY A 472 -9.39 -12.31 -7.26
C GLY A 472 -9.23 -13.17 -6.01
N THR A 473 -9.21 -14.50 -6.12
CA THR A 473 -9.08 -15.40 -4.95
C THR A 473 -7.64 -15.62 -4.52
N GLY A 474 -6.68 -15.43 -5.42
CA GLY A 474 -5.26 -15.59 -5.11
C GLY A 474 -4.69 -14.43 -4.29
N LEU A 475 -3.70 -14.75 -3.48
CA LEU A 475 -2.85 -13.81 -2.78
C LEU A 475 -1.44 -13.89 -3.34
N LEU A 476 -0.84 -12.71 -3.47
CA LEU A 476 0.55 -12.59 -3.80
C LEU A 476 1.20 -11.67 -2.77
N HIS A 477 2.41 -12.02 -2.37
CA HIS A 477 3.25 -11.20 -1.53
C HIS A 477 4.69 -11.40 -1.97
N HIS A 478 5.46 -10.32 -2.05
CA HIS A 478 6.85 -10.42 -2.43
C HIS A 478 7.72 -9.50 -1.56
N VAL A 479 8.93 -9.95 -1.26
CA VAL A 479 9.94 -9.15 -0.53
C VAL A 479 11.23 -9.12 -1.32
N HIS A 480 12.01 -8.07 -1.11
CA HIS A 480 13.39 -8.05 -1.58
C HIS A 480 14.14 -9.26 -1.03
N GLU A 481 14.80 -10.01 -1.91
CA GLU A 481 15.62 -11.15 -1.50
C GLU A 481 17.11 -10.81 -1.63
N ARG A 482 17.54 -10.40 -2.83
CA ARG A 482 18.95 -10.05 -3.14
C ARG A 482 19.07 -9.43 -4.53
N TYR A 483 20.30 -9.08 -4.90
CA TYR A 483 20.67 -8.77 -6.29
C TYR A 483 21.27 -10.01 -6.97
N GLU A 484 20.85 -10.29 -8.20
CA GLU A 484 21.40 -11.34 -9.06
C GLU A 484 21.83 -10.78 -10.42
N PRO A 485 22.73 -11.46 -11.15
CA PRO A 485 23.09 -11.05 -12.52
C PRO A 485 21.86 -10.92 -13.42
N TRP A 486 21.90 -10.00 -14.39
CA TRP A 486 20.81 -9.76 -15.34
C TRP A 486 20.29 -11.04 -16.01
N HIS A 487 18.97 -11.29 -15.91
CA HIS A 487 18.28 -12.50 -16.36
C HIS A 487 17.90 -12.48 -17.84
N GLY A 488 18.32 -11.44 -18.58
CA GLY A 488 18.06 -11.28 -20.01
C GLY A 488 16.79 -10.46 -20.31
N GLU A 489 16.41 -10.37 -21.58
CA GLU A 489 15.24 -9.60 -21.99
C GLU A 489 13.93 -10.26 -21.51
N LEU A 490 13.04 -9.45 -20.93
CA LEU A 490 11.67 -9.81 -20.57
C LEU A 490 10.75 -8.97 -21.46
N ARG A 491 9.90 -9.62 -22.26
CA ARG A 491 8.85 -8.91 -22.99
C ARG A 491 7.69 -8.65 -22.05
N THR A 492 7.45 -7.38 -21.70
CA THR A 492 6.39 -7.00 -20.76
C THR A 492 4.99 -6.95 -21.39
N ARG A 493 4.88 -6.64 -22.70
CA ARG A 493 3.61 -6.70 -23.44
C ARG A 493 3.77 -7.17 -24.89
N PRO A 494 2.86 -8.03 -25.41
CA PRO A 494 2.90 -8.48 -26.80
C PRO A 494 2.29 -7.47 -27.79
N THR A 495 1.53 -6.48 -27.32
CA THR A 495 0.76 -5.51 -28.11
C THR A 495 1.45 -4.15 -28.23
N GLY A 496 1.20 -3.43 -29.32
CA GLY A 496 1.69 -2.08 -29.60
C GLY A 496 0.66 -1.01 -29.25
N SER A 497 0.98 0.25 -29.54
CA SER A 497 0.09 1.39 -29.26
C SER A 497 -0.48 2.00 -30.53
N LEU A 498 -1.75 2.40 -30.47
CA LEU A 498 -2.39 3.30 -31.44
C LEU A 498 -2.09 4.73 -31.02
N VAL A 499 -1.29 5.45 -31.81
CA VAL A 499 -0.79 6.79 -31.46
C VAL A 499 -1.44 7.83 -32.36
N ALA A 500 -2.03 8.87 -31.78
CA ALA A 500 -2.62 9.97 -32.55
C ALA A 500 -1.54 10.73 -33.33
N ASP A 501 -1.80 11.02 -34.60
CA ASP A 501 -0.88 11.73 -35.49
C ASP A 501 -1.10 13.25 -35.51
N ARG A 502 -2.14 13.75 -34.84
CA ARG A 502 -2.54 15.17 -34.84
C ARG A 502 -3.46 15.50 -33.67
N SER A 503 -3.69 16.80 -33.48
CA SER A 503 -4.64 17.31 -32.49
C SER A 503 -6.06 17.50 -33.02
N GLY A 504 -7.03 17.41 -32.12
CA GLY A 504 -8.45 17.69 -32.36
C GLY A 504 -9.38 16.71 -31.63
N PRO A 505 -10.70 16.93 -31.68
CA PRO A 505 -11.67 16.03 -31.07
C PRO A 505 -11.80 14.74 -31.86
N THR A 506 -11.88 13.60 -31.18
CA THR A 506 -12.12 12.30 -31.81
C THR A 506 -13.51 12.24 -32.45
N THR A 507 -13.63 11.57 -33.59
CA THR A 507 -14.92 11.38 -34.27
C THR A 507 -15.39 9.92 -34.16
N GLY A 508 -16.70 9.70 -34.03
CA GLY A 508 -17.24 8.34 -34.03
C GLY A 508 -16.91 7.56 -35.32
N PHE A 509 -16.83 8.26 -36.46
CA PHE A 509 -16.42 7.65 -37.73
C PHE A 509 -14.98 7.15 -37.72
N ALA A 510 -14.05 7.93 -37.16
CA ALA A 510 -12.66 7.50 -37.06
C ALA A 510 -12.52 6.32 -36.09
N LEU A 511 -13.11 6.42 -34.91
CA LEU A 511 -13.06 5.37 -33.89
C LEU A 511 -13.67 4.04 -34.38
N ALA A 512 -14.76 4.08 -35.13
CA ALA A 512 -15.38 2.90 -35.71
C ALA A 512 -14.47 2.14 -36.69
N ASN A 513 -13.59 2.86 -37.41
CA ASN A 513 -12.60 2.22 -38.28
C ASN A 513 -11.36 1.75 -37.51
N LEU A 514 -11.01 2.43 -36.42
CA LEU A 514 -9.82 2.13 -35.63
C LEU A 514 -10.03 0.95 -34.68
N GLN A 515 -11.26 0.75 -34.17
CA GLN A 515 -11.59 -0.37 -33.28
C GLN A 515 -11.43 -1.76 -33.96
N GLU A 516 -11.42 -1.83 -35.30
CA GLU A 516 -11.09 -3.07 -36.02
C GLU A 516 -9.61 -3.48 -35.90
N ARG A 517 -8.75 -2.52 -35.54
CA ARG A 517 -7.29 -2.70 -35.44
C ARG A 517 -6.82 -2.89 -34.00
N GLY A 518 -7.69 -2.66 -33.03
CA GLY A 518 -7.31 -2.62 -31.63
C GLY A 518 -8.40 -2.13 -30.70
N THR A 519 -8.11 -2.12 -29.41
CA THR A 519 -9.03 -1.65 -28.37
C THR A 519 -8.83 -0.16 -28.13
N MET A 520 -9.90 0.63 -28.22
CA MET A 520 -9.82 2.09 -28.03
C MET A 520 -9.80 2.46 -26.55
N PHE A 521 -9.02 3.48 -26.18
CA PHE A 521 -8.97 4.08 -24.84
C PHE A 521 -9.74 5.40 -24.73
N VAL A 522 -10.15 5.95 -25.87
CA VAL A 522 -10.87 7.24 -25.94
C VAL A 522 -12.24 7.06 -26.60
N GLY A 523 -13.23 7.80 -26.09
CA GLY A 523 -14.56 7.89 -26.68
C GLY A 523 -14.68 8.99 -27.74
N PRO A 524 -15.81 9.11 -28.46
CA PRO A 524 -16.07 10.23 -29.35
C PRO A 524 -16.08 11.58 -28.62
N GLY A 525 -15.57 12.63 -29.27
CA GLY A 525 -15.51 13.99 -28.72
C GLY A 525 -14.39 14.22 -27.72
N THR A 526 -13.50 13.26 -27.49
CA THR A 526 -12.33 13.42 -26.63
C THR A 526 -11.27 14.22 -27.36
N ASP A 527 -10.75 15.28 -26.74
CA ASP A 527 -9.63 16.05 -27.30
C ASP A 527 -8.34 15.24 -27.21
N VAL A 528 -7.71 15.05 -28.37
CA VAL A 528 -6.41 14.38 -28.49
C VAL A 528 -5.36 15.33 -29.08
N TYR A 529 -4.10 14.92 -28.98
CA TYR A 529 -2.96 15.61 -29.57
C TYR A 529 -1.99 14.61 -30.21
N GLU A 530 -1.14 15.08 -31.12
CA GLU A 530 -0.09 14.24 -31.71
C GLU A 530 0.70 13.53 -30.61
N GLY A 531 1.04 12.25 -30.78
CA GLY A 531 1.79 11.43 -29.82
C GLY A 531 1.00 10.95 -28.60
N MET A 532 -0.27 11.33 -28.45
CA MET A 532 -1.18 10.74 -27.45
C MET A 532 -1.58 9.32 -27.85
N ILE A 533 -1.59 8.38 -26.91
CA ILE A 533 -2.04 7.00 -27.16
C ILE A 533 -3.55 6.95 -27.02
N VAL A 534 -4.22 6.50 -28.08
CA VAL A 534 -5.69 6.46 -28.19
C VAL A 534 -6.24 5.04 -28.13
N GLY A 535 -5.37 4.03 -28.09
CA GLY A 535 -5.77 2.63 -27.96
C GLY A 535 -4.59 1.66 -27.99
N GLU A 536 -4.91 0.38 -27.82
CA GLU A 536 -4.02 -0.76 -27.88
C GLU A 536 -4.11 -1.43 -29.25
N ASN A 537 -2.97 -1.62 -29.92
CA ASN A 537 -2.91 -2.31 -31.21
C ASN A 537 -2.98 -3.83 -31.00
N SER A 538 -3.75 -4.52 -31.84
CA SER A 538 -3.79 -5.99 -31.89
C SER A 538 -2.46 -6.63 -32.28
N ARG A 539 -1.54 -5.86 -32.89
CA ARG A 539 -0.19 -6.27 -33.26
C ARG A 539 0.84 -5.65 -32.32
N SER A 540 2.08 -6.16 -32.35
CA SER A 540 3.16 -5.74 -31.45
C SER A 540 3.77 -4.37 -31.76
N ASP A 541 3.63 -3.91 -33.01
CA ASP A 541 4.13 -2.64 -33.51
C ASP A 541 3.21 -1.47 -33.18
N ASP A 542 3.80 -0.31 -32.95
CA ASP A 542 3.03 0.92 -32.77
C ASP A 542 2.54 1.43 -34.14
N MET A 543 1.33 1.99 -34.17
CA MET A 543 0.72 2.50 -35.38
C MET A 543 0.22 3.93 -35.17
N ASP A 544 0.75 4.87 -35.94
CA ASP A 544 0.23 6.23 -35.98
C ASP A 544 -1.12 6.26 -36.73
N VAL A 545 -2.13 6.87 -36.12
CA VAL A 545 -3.52 6.89 -36.56
C VAL A 545 -4.10 8.29 -36.49
N ASN A 546 -5.09 8.56 -37.33
CA ASN A 546 -5.85 9.81 -37.29
C ASN A 546 -7.24 9.57 -36.67
N PRO A 547 -7.40 9.82 -35.35
CA PRO A 547 -8.69 9.64 -34.66
C PRO A 547 -9.66 10.83 -34.85
N THR A 548 -9.23 11.92 -35.51
CA THR A 548 -10.05 13.14 -35.72
C THR A 548 -10.67 13.18 -37.12
N LYS A 549 -10.51 12.12 -37.91
CA LYS A 549 -10.96 12.05 -39.30
C LYS A 549 -12.49 12.14 -39.40
N GLU A 550 -12.98 13.17 -40.09
CA GLU A 550 -14.40 13.32 -40.38
C GLU A 550 -14.87 12.41 -41.53
N LYS A 551 -16.16 12.04 -41.53
CA LYS A 551 -16.81 11.32 -42.63
C LYS A 551 -16.89 12.26 -43.83
N LYS A 552 -16.18 11.96 -44.92
CA LYS A 552 -16.33 12.73 -46.17
C LYS A 552 -17.73 12.51 -46.72
N LEU A 553 -18.53 13.57 -46.77
CA LEU A 553 -19.81 13.58 -47.46
C LEU A 553 -19.55 13.54 -48.97
N THR A 554 -19.58 12.34 -49.57
CA THR A 554 -19.67 12.23 -51.02
C THR A 554 -21.11 12.49 -51.43
N ASN A 555 -21.33 13.41 -52.38
CA ASN A 555 -22.63 13.76 -52.97
C ASN A 555 -23.24 12.62 -53.82
N MET A 556 -23.16 11.37 -53.36
CA MET A 556 -23.87 10.24 -53.93
C MET A 556 -25.01 9.85 -52.99
N ARG A 557 -26.23 10.10 -53.46
CA ARG A 557 -27.46 9.48 -52.97
C ARG A 557 -27.26 7.97 -52.83
N GLN A 558 -26.98 7.49 -51.63
CA GLN A 558 -27.32 6.13 -51.24
C GLN A 558 -28.44 6.20 -50.21
N SER A 559 -29.65 6.02 -50.72
CA SER A 559 -30.82 5.57 -49.99
C SER A 559 -30.63 4.10 -49.59
N ALA A 560 -29.67 3.86 -48.70
CA ALA A 560 -29.55 2.66 -47.88
C ALA A 560 -29.25 3.22 -46.48
N GLY A 561 -30.13 2.97 -45.51
CA GLY A 561 -30.13 3.66 -44.22
C GLY A 561 -28.73 3.78 -43.62
N ASP A 562 -28.42 4.95 -43.04
CA ASP A 562 -27.21 5.17 -42.25
C ASP A 562 -27.06 4.00 -41.28
N MET A 563 -26.24 3.02 -41.65
CA MET A 563 -25.84 1.97 -40.73
C MET A 563 -24.97 2.68 -39.70
N LEU A 564 -25.59 3.03 -38.57
CA LEU A 564 -24.91 3.41 -37.35
C LEU A 564 -23.96 2.26 -37.02
N VAL A 565 -22.67 2.44 -37.35
CA VAL A 565 -21.65 1.47 -36.96
C VAL A 565 -21.57 1.52 -35.43
N PRO A 566 -21.90 0.43 -34.72
CA PRO A 566 -21.87 0.43 -33.27
C PRO A 566 -20.41 0.58 -32.82
N LEU A 567 -20.18 1.55 -31.94
CA LEU A 567 -18.90 1.73 -31.27
C LEU A 567 -18.85 0.80 -30.07
N ILE A 568 -17.76 0.04 -29.97
CA ILE A 568 -17.47 -0.74 -28.76
C ILE A 568 -17.14 0.27 -27.65
N PRO A 569 -17.68 0.12 -26.42
CA PRO A 569 -17.28 0.94 -25.28
C PRO A 569 -15.77 0.96 -25.13
N HIS A 570 -15.18 2.16 -25.05
CA HIS A 570 -13.75 2.31 -24.90
C HIS A 570 -13.30 1.86 -23.51
N LYS A 571 -12.09 1.31 -23.42
CA LYS A 571 -11.49 0.87 -22.17
C LYS A 571 -10.90 2.08 -21.45
N VAL A 572 -11.50 2.48 -20.33
CA VAL A 572 -10.95 3.51 -19.45
C VAL A 572 -9.90 2.84 -18.54
N LEU A 573 -8.67 3.32 -18.62
CA LEU A 573 -7.57 2.79 -17.80
C LEU A 573 -7.49 3.53 -16.47
N SER A 574 -7.35 2.79 -15.37
CA SER A 574 -6.90 3.37 -14.10
C SER A 574 -5.44 3.83 -14.18
N LEU A 575 -4.96 4.59 -13.19
CA LEU A 575 -3.55 4.98 -13.10
C LEU A 575 -2.62 3.75 -13.11
N GLU A 576 -2.95 2.73 -12.30
CA GLU A 576 -2.20 1.48 -12.21
C GLU A 576 -2.16 0.76 -13.58
N GLN A 577 -3.32 0.61 -14.23
CA GLN A 577 -3.40 0.00 -15.56
C GLN A 577 -2.64 0.80 -16.63
N ALA A 578 -2.61 2.13 -16.52
CA ALA A 578 -1.86 2.98 -17.43
C ALA A 578 -0.34 2.86 -17.23
N LEU A 579 0.12 2.78 -15.99
CA LEU A 579 1.54 2.54 -15.65
C LEU A 579 2.00 1.16 -16.11
N GLU A 580 1.18 0.14 -15.90
CA GLU A 580 1.41 -1.22 -16.38
C GLU A 580 1.45 -1.29 -17.91
N PHE A 581 0.55 -0.57 -18.59
CA PHE A 581 0.53 -0.54 -20.04
C PHE A 581 1.80 0.15 -20.60
N CYS A 582 2.31 1.19 -19.93
CA CYS A 582 3.35 2.08 -20.44
C CYS A 582 4.65 1.36 -20.89
N ARG A 583 5.18 1.72 -22.07
CA ARG A 583 6.53 1.32 -22.54
C ARG A 583 7.62 2.34 -22.19
N GLU A 584 8.88 1.97 -22.41
CA GLU A 584 10.05 2.82 -22.11
C GLU A 584 10.08 4.15 -22.91
N ASP A 585 9.44 4.18 -24.08
CA ASP A 585 9.30 5.38 -24.91
C ASP A 585 7.96 6.10 -24.70
N GLU A 586 7.21 5.70 -23.66
CA GLU A 586 5.91 6.24 -23.27
C GLU A 586 5.98 6.83 -21.85
N CYS A 587 5.02 7.69 -21.54
CA CYS A 587 4.75 8.14 -20.19
C CYS A 587 3.23 8.33 -19.98
N VAL A 588 2.81 8.21 -18.73
CA VAL A 588 1.46 8.49 -18.26
C VAL A 588 1.37 9.97 -17.92
N GLU A 589 0.49 10.69 -18.60
CA GLU A 589 0.11 12.05 -18.24
C GLU A 589 -1.02 11.99 -17.21
N VAL A 590 -0.78 12.58 -16.04
CA VAL A 590 -1.69 12.55 -14.91
C VAL A 590 -2.17 13.96 -14.62
N THR A 591 -3.49 14.14 -14.63
CA THR A 591 -4.18 15.40 -14.31
C THR A 591 -5.30 15.11 -13.31
N PRO A 592 -5.80 16.11 -12.57
CA PRO A 592 -6.88 15.90 -11.61
C PRO A 592 -8.10 15.21 -12.26
N ALA A 593 -8.48 15.63 -13.47
CA ALA A 593 -9.63 15.07 -14.17
C ALA A 593 -9.34 13.78 -14.95
N THR A 594 -8.15 13.60 -15.49
CA THR A 594 -7.86 12.53 -16.48
C THR A 594 -6.48 11.90 -16.31
N VAL A 595 -6.42 10.60 -16.58
CA VAL A 595 -5.16 9.84 -16.78
C VAL A 595 -5.09 9.44 -18.24
N ARG A 596 -3.97 9.75 -18.90
CA ARG A 596 -3.75 9.48 -20.32
C ARG A 596 -2.35 8.91 -20.52
N ILE A 597 -2.12 8.24 -21.63
CA ILE A 597 -0.79 7.75 -21.99
C ILE A 597 -0.35 8.46 -23.27
N ARG A 598 0.93 8.80 -23.35
CA ARG A 598 1.53 9.48 -24.51
C ARG A 598 2.94 8.97 -24.75
N LYS A 599 3.45 9.17 -25.96
CA LYS A 599 4.88 8.94 -26.27
C LYS A 599 5.73 10.05 -25.68
N VAL A 600 6.88 9.75 -25.08
CA VAL A 600 7.79 10.77 -24.52
C VAL A 600 8.17 11.79 -25.60
N VAL A 601 8.54 11.31 -26.78
CA VAL A 601 8.71 12.12 -27.99
C VAL A 601 7.41 12.13 -28.78
N LEU A 602 6.83 13.32 -28.95
CA LEU A 602 5.53 13.49 -29.59
C LEU A 602 5.58 13.27 -31.10
N ASP A 603 6.47 14.01 -31.75
CA ASP A 603 6.61 14.07 -33.19
C ASP A 603 6.93 12.68 -33.78
N ALA A 604 6.12 12.24 -34.74
CA ALA A 604 6.27 10.92 -35.35
C ALA A 604 7.59 10.78 -36.14
N ALA A 605 8.06 11.85 -36.80
CA ALA A 605 9.28 11.82 -37.58
C ALA A 605 10.53 11.74 -36.69
N GLU A 606 10.51 12.42 -35.55
CA GLU A 606 11.56 12.37 -34.53
C GLU A 606 11.60 10.99 -33.84
N ARG A 607 10.44 10.40 -33.52
CA ARG A 607 10.36 9.00 -33.04
C ARG A 607 11.01 8.02 -34.03
N PHE A 608 10.67 8.13 -35.32
CA PHE A 608 11.25 7.28 -36.35
C PHE A 608 12.78 7.41 -36.44
N ARG A 609 13.31 8.65 -36.40
CA ARG A 609 14.76 8.90 -36.39
C ARG A 609 15.44 8.32 -35.16
N THR A 610 14.83 8.45 -33.99
CA THR A 610 15.37 7.98 -32.71
C THR A 610 15.42 6.44 -32.66
N ASN A 611 14.35 5.78 -33.10
CA ASN A 611 14.30 4.32 -33.19
C ASN A 611 15.33 3.76 -34.17
N LYS A 612 15.53 4.43 -35.31
CA LYS A 612 16.58 4.05 -36.27
C LYS A 612 18.00 4.20 -35.69
N ARG A 613 18.25 5.25 -34.91
CA ARG A 613 19.54 5.43 -34.21
C ARG A 613 19.77 4.35 -33.15
N ARG A 614 18.76 4.01 -32.35
CA ARG A 614 18.83 2.92 -31.35
C ARG A 614 19.11 1.56 -32.01
N ALA A 615 18.37 1.21 -33.05
CA ALA A 615 18.57 -0.05 -33.79
C ALA A 615 20.00 -0.20 -34.34
N ASN A 616 20.59 0.90 -34.83
CA ASN A 616 21.96 0.89 -35.33
C ASN A 616 23.01 0.77 -34.20
N ALA A 617 22.75 1.34 -33.03
CA ALA A 617 23.65 1.26 -31.88
C ALA A 617 23.71 -0.16 -31.30
N THR A 618 22.57 -0.85 -31.21
CA THR A 618 22.49 -2.24 -30.72
C THR A 618 23.10 -3.26 -31.68
N GLN A 619 23.22 -2.96 -32.98
CA GLN A 619 23.94 -3.81 -33.94
C GLN A 619 25.46 -3.61 -33.93
N SER A 620 25.95 -2.58 -33.23
CA SER A 620 27.37 -2.21 -33.19
C SER A 620 28.07 -2.62 -31.88
N GLN A 621 27.30 -3.17 -30.93
CA GLN A 621 27.76 -3.80 -29.68
C GLN A 621 27.50 -5.30 -29.76
#